data_AF-A0A2B8BJX4-F1
#
_entry.id   AF-A0A2B8BJX4-F1
#
_cell.length_a   1.000
_cell.length_b   1.000
_cell.length_c   1.000
_cell.angle_alpha   90.00
_cell.angle_beta   90.00
_cell.angle_gamma   90.00
#
_symmetry.space_group_name_H-M   'P 1'
#
loop_
_entity.id
_entity.type
_entity.pdbx_description
1 polymer ?
#
loop_
_entity_poly.entity_id
_entity_poly.type
_entity_poly.pdbx_seq_one_letter_code
_entity_poly.pdbx_strand_id
1 'polypeptide(L)'
;MRVANGDSPARTEAKRRAAELVERLPDFIRVGPFDFAILRMDAIRTQEEHKFGFFSATGGEIAIQAEFAHPTKAADTLVHEIGRAIFWAYGIEDGDREERIVNVTSAAWCQVYRDNPWLLGRLSEALTGPTILTVKGSLSGPADIQPGSVLRVRE
;
A
#
# COMPACT_ATOMS: atom_id res chain seq x y z
N MET A 1 22.42 33.85 -9.55
CA MET A 1 21.89 33.59 -8.20
C MET A 1 20.79 32.54 -8.34
N ARG A 2 21.06 31.26 -8.05
CA ARG A 2 20.04 30.20 -8.11
C ARG A 2 19.14 30.36 -6.88
N VAL A 3 17.88 30.68 -7.11
CA VAL A 3 16.85 30.73 -6.07
C VAL A 3 16.76 29.32 -5.47
N ALA A 4 16.71 29.23 -4.13
CA ALA A 4 16.51 27.97 -3.44
C ALA A 4 15.21 27.32 -3.94
N ASN A 5 15.33 26.22 -4.69
CA ASN A 5 14.22 25.39 -5.11
C ASN A 5 13.72 24.60 -3.89
N GLY A 6 13.03 25.28 -2.98
CA GLY A 6 12.21 24.60 -1.98
C GLY A 6 11.08 23.87 -2.69
N ASP A 7 10.76 22.65 -2.24
CA ASP A 7 9.56 21.97 -2.74
C ASP A 7 8.32 22.82 -2.46
N SER A 8 7.40 22.85 -3.43
CA SER A 8 6.10 23.50 -3.24
C SER A 8 5.39 22.90 -2.01
N PRO A 9 4.62 23.71 -1.23
CA PRO A 9 3.86 23.20 -0.08
C PRO A 9 3.03 21.95 -0.40
N ALA A 10 2.45 21.87 -1.60
CA ALA A 10 1.69 20.70 -2.04
C ALA A 10 2.55 19.43 -2.20
N ARG A 11 3.80 19.56 -2.65
CA ARG A 11 4.74 18.45 -2.75
C ARG A 11 5.22 17.99 -1.38
N THR A 12 5.51 18.94 -0.49
CA THR A 12 5.87 18.65 0.90
C THR A 12 4.75 17.88 1.62
N GLU A 13 3.49 18.32 1.42
CA GLU A 13 2.31 17.63 1.95
C GLU A 13 2.17 16.21 1.38
N ALA A 14 2.31 16.04 0.07
CA ALA A 14 2.21 14.73 -0.57
C ALA A 14 3.29 13.75 -0.06
N LYS A 15 4.53 14.21 0.08
CA LYS A 15 5.64 13.44 0.66
C LYS A 15 5.33 13.01 2.09
N ARG A 16 4.87 13.93 2.94
CA ARG A 16 4.52 13.63 4.34
C ARG A 16 3.43 12.56 4.41
N ARG A 17 2.36 12.71 3.63
CA ARG A 17 1.26 11.75 3.57
C ARG A 17 1.72 10.37 3.10
N ALA A 18 2.65 10.31 2.14
CA ALA A 18 3.18 9.05 1.66
C ALA A 18 3.98 8.32 2.76
N ALA A 19 4.85 9.04 3.48
CA ALA A 19 5.60 8.49 4.60
C ALA A 19 4.66 8.00 5.73
N GLU A 20 3.66 8.80 6.09
CA GLU A 20 2.63 8.42 7.08
C GLU A 20 1.85 7.15 6.68
N LEU A 21 1.60 6.94 5.39
CA LEU A 21 0.96 5.73 4.88
C LEU A 21 1.85 4.50 5.02
N VAL A 22 3.12 4.61 4.65
CA VAL A 22 4.10 3.50 4.73
C VAL A 22 4.38 3.13 6.18
N GLU A 23 4.51 4.13 7.06
CA GLU A 23 4.76 3.90 8.48
C GLU A 23 3.63 3.08 9.11
N ARG A 24 2.38 3.39 8.76
CA ARG A 24 1.17 2.73 9.29
C ARG A 24 0.84 1.37 8.64
N LEU A 25 1.71 0.83 7.80
CA LEU A 25 1.56 -0.54 7.32
C LEU A 25 1.71 -1.53 8.50
N PRO A 26 1.03 -2.69 8.49
CA PRO A 26 1.34 -3.76 9.43
C PRO A 26 2.72 -4.34 9.20
N ASP A 27 3.20 -5.16 10.13
CA ASP A 27 4.51 -5.82 10.01
C ASP A 27 4.50 -7.05 9.09
N PHE A 28 3.32 -7.54 8.72
CA PHE A 28 3.18 -8.66 7.81
C PHE A 28 1.94 -8.54 6.92
N ILE A 29 1.98 -9.26 5.80
CA ILE A 29 0.86 -9.47 4.88
C ILE A 29 0.78 -10.95 4.50
N ARG A 30 -0.43 -11.49 4.52
CA ARG A 30 -0.68 -12.87 4.08
C ARG A 30 -0.92 -12.94 2.58
N VAL A 31 -0.19 -13.82 1.89
CA VAL A 31 -0.39 -14.11 0.46
C VAL A 31 -0.36 -15.63 0.26
N GLY A 32 -1.47 -16.20 -0.22
CA GLY A 32 -1.64 -17.65 -0.21
C GLY A 32 -1.54 -18.20 1.22
N PRO A 33 -0.78 -19.29 1.46
CA PRO A 33 -0.58 -19.82 2.80
C PRO A 33 0.58 -19.17 3.59
N PHE A 34 1.22 -18.12 3.06
CA PHE A 34 2.45 -17.56 3.63
C PHE A 34 2.23 -16.17 4.22
N ASP A 35 2.92 -15.88 5.32
CA ASP A 35 3.04 -14.54 5.90
C ASP A 35 4.38 -13.92 5.50
N PHE A 36 4.34 -12.81 4.78
CA PHE A 36 5.52 -12.07 4.38
C PHE A 36 5.71 -10.85 5.28
N ALA A 37 6.92 -10.66 5.80
CA ALA A 37 7.27 -9.48 6.58
C ALA A 37 7.24 -8.22 5.70
N ILE A 38 6.69 -7.11 6.19
CA ILE A 38 6.72 -5.81 5.53
C ILE A 38 7.85 -4.97 6.14
N LEU A 39 8.89 -4.76 5.36
CA LEU A 39 10.06 -3.99 5.76
C LEU A 39 10.03 -2.58 5.17
N ARG A 40 10.48 -1.60 5.96
CA ARG A 40 10.66 -0.22 5.51
C ARG A 40 12.14 -0.03 5.17
N MET A 41 12.43 0.31 3.93
CA MET A 41 13.79 0.61 3.50
C MET A 41 14.11 2.06 3.83
N ASP A 42 15.27 2.29 4.45
CA ASP A 42 15.80 3.63 4.60
C ASP A 42 16.22 4.23 3.25
N ALA A 43 16.38 5.55 3.23
CA ALA A 43 16.73 6.29 2.02
C ALA A 43 18.12 5.91 1.45
N ILE A 44 19.03 5.40 2.30
CA ILE A 44 20.39 5.02 1.89
C ILE A 44 20.31 3.76 1.03
N ARG A 45 19.64 2.72 1.53
CA ARG A 45 19.46 1.46 0.82
C ARG A 45 18.69 1.63 -0.48
N THR A 46 17.66 2.48 -0.50
CA THR A 46 16.93 2.81 -1.74
C THR A 46 17.85 3.43 -2.80
N GLN A 47 18.72 4.37 -2.41
CA GLN A 47 19.62 5.04 -3.36
C GLN A 47 20.66 4.09 -3.94
N GLU A 48 21.19 3.17 -3.14
CA GLU A 48 22.15 2.17 -3.57
C GLU A 48 21.54 1.13 -4.51
N GLU A 49 20.31 0.69 -4.23
CA GLU A 49 19.66 -0.38 -5.00
C GLU A 49 18.86 0.13 -6.22
N HIS A 50 18.64 1.44 -6.34
CA HIS A 50 17.80 2.07 -7.38
C HIS A 50 16.40 1.46 -7.50
N LYS A 51 15.81 1.05 -6.37
CA LYS A 51 14.49 0.40 -6.32
C LYS A 51 13.61 1.05 -5.27
N PHE A 52 12.33 1.16 -5.60
CA PHE A 52 11.29 1.65 -4.68
C PHE A 52 10.80 0.57 -3.69
N GLY A 53 11.04 -0.69 -4.01
CA GLY A 53 10.68 -1.86 -3.21
C GLY A 53 11.26 -3.14 -3.82
N PHE A 54 11.14 -4.24 -3.09
CA PHE A 54 11.43 -5.57 -3.62
C PHE A 54 10.67 -6.65 -2.85
N PHE A 55 10.42 -7.76 -3.53
CA PHE A 55 9.97 -9.02 -2.95
C PHE A 55 11.12 -10.04 -2.91
N SER A 56 11.25 -10.75 -1.79
CA SER A 56 12.20 -11.85 -1.60
C SER A 56 11.47 -13.10 -1.10
N ALA A 57 11.29 -14.07 -2.00
CA ALA A 57 10.69 -15.36 -1.67
C ALA A 57 11.50 -16.15 -0.64
N THR A 58 12.84 -16.09 -0.74
CA THR A 58 13.75 -16.79 0.18
C THR A 58 13.82 -16.12 1.54
N GLY A 59 13.72 -14.78 1.58
CA GLY A 59 13.71 -14.01 2.83
C GLY A 59 12.33 -13.95 3.50
N GLY A 60 11.25 -14.28 2.77
CA GLY A 60 9.89 -14.15 3.30
C GLY A 60 9.50 -12.70 3.55
N GLU A 61 9.93 -11.78 2.69
CA GLU A 61 9.84 -10.34 2.93
C GLU A 61 9.39 -9.55 1.68
N ILE A 62 8.63 -8.49 1.94
CA ILE A 62 8.28 -7.42 1.03
C ILE A 62 8.87 -6.15 1.62
N ALA A 63 9.83 -5.56 0.94
CA ALA A 63 10.43 -4.30 1.35
C ALA A 63 9.86 -3.15 0.50
N ILE A 64 9.59 -2.03 1.17
CA ILE A 64 9.09 -0.81 0.54
C ILE A 64 9.88 0.39 1.06
N GLN A 65 10.23 1.32 0.17
CA GLN A 65 10.87 2.58 0.55
C GLN A 65 10.02 3.36 1.55
N ALA A 66 10.64 3.87 2.61
CA ALA A 66 9.92 4.65 3.63
C ALA A 66 9.40 6.00 3.10
N GLU A 67 10.14 6.62 2.19
CA GLU A 67 9.87 7.99 1.73
C GLU A 67 9.50 8.04 0.25
N PHE A 68 8.26 8.36 -0.09
CA PHE A 68 7.84 8.56 -1.48
C PHE A 68 7.52 10.02 -1.80
N ALA A 69 7.69 10.38 -3.07
CA ALA A 69 7.25 11.68 -3.57
C ALA A 69 5.72 11.86 -3.55
N HIS A 70 4.95 10.77 -3.63
CA HIS A 70 3.49 10.80 -3.70
C HIS A 70 2.85 9.53 -3.11
N PRO A 71 1.71 9.63 -2.40
CA PRO A 71 0.99 8.48 -1.83
C PRO A 71 0.63 7.39 -2.85
N THR A 72 0.16 7.79 -4.03
CA THR A 72 -0.15 6.86 -5.13
C THR A 72 1.04 6.00 -5.52
N LYS A 73 2.27 6.55 -5.49
CA LYS A 73 3.47 5.77 -5.85
C LYS A 73 3.83 4.75 -4.76
N ALA A 74 3.61 5.10 -3.49
CA ALA A 74 3.75 4.15 -2.39
C ALA A 74 2.77 2.97 -2.54
N ALA A 75 1.50 3.27 -2.83
CA ALA A 75 0.48 2.24 -3.06
C ALA A 75 0.78 1.36 -4.28
N ASP A 76 1.14 1.96 -5.42
CA ASP A 76 1.58 1.25 -6.62
C ASP A 76 2.74 0.29 -6.34
N THR A 77 3.75 0.76 -5.62
CA THR A 77 4.91 -0.07 -5.24
C THR A 77 4.51 -1.22 -4.32
N LEU A 78 3.67 -0.97 -3.32
CA LEU A 78 3.18 -2.03 -2.43
C LEU A 78 2.40 -3.10 -3.20
N VAL A 79 1.47 -2.69 -4.08
CA VAL A 79 0.67 -3.59 -4.92
C VAL A 79 1.57 -4.39 -5.86
N HIS A 80 2.61 -3.75 -6.43
CA HIS A 80 3.59 -4.42 -7.28
C HIS A 80 4.29 -5.56 -6.54
N GLU A 81 4.84 -5.31 -5.36
CA GLU A 81 5.58 -6.34 -4.61
C GLU A 81 4.67 -7.44 -4.06
N ILE A 82 3.43 -7.11 -3.66
CA ILE A 82 2.41 -8.12 -3.35
C ILE A 82 2.11 -8.97 -4.60
N GLY A 83 2.05 -8.36 -5.77
CA GLY A 83 1.90 -9.05 -7.05
C GLY A 83 3.04 -10.05 -7.30
N ARG A 84 4.29 -9.68 -7.00
CA ARG A 84 5.45 -10.58 -7.07
C ARG A 84 5.30 -11.76 -6.09
N ALA A 85 4.82 -11.49 -4.87
CA ALA A 85 4.52 -12.55 -3.90
C ALA A 85 3.40 -13.48 -4.37
N ILE A 86 2.34 -12.96 -5.01
CA ILE A 86 1.27 -13.75 -5.63
C ILE A 86 1.83 -14.66 -6.72
N PHE A 87 2.63 -14.11 -7.64
CA PHE A 87 3.24 -14.89 -8.72
C PHE A 87 4.02 -16.09 -8.17
N TRP A 88 4.83 -15.85 -7.13
CA TRP A 88 5.58 -16.91 -6.48
C TRP A 88 4.70 -17.91 -5.74
N ALA A 89 3.80 -17.44 -4.87
CA ALA A 89 2.99 -18.30 -4.00
C ALA A 89 2.00 -19.19 -4.76
N TYR A 90 1.54 -18.74 -5.93
CA TYR A 90 0.59 -19.48 -6.77
C TYR A 90 1.25 -20.17 -7.97
N GLY A 91 2.57 -20.12 -8.10
CA GLY A 91 3.30 -20.76 -9.20
C GLY A 91 2.90 -20.23 -10.57
N ILE A 92 2.81 -18.91 -10.70
CA ILE A 92 2.59 -18.23 -11.97
C ILE A 92 3.94 -17.99 -12.63
N GLU A 93 4.06 -18.36 -13.90
CA GLU A 93 5.29 -18.21 -14.67
C GLU A 93 5.09 -17.21 -15.82
N ASP A 94 6.17 -16.54 -16.24
CA ASP A 94 6.13 -15.55 -17.34
C ASP A 94 5.64 -16.15 -18.68
N GLY A 95 5.71 -17.48 -18.83
CA GLY A 95 5.22 -18.21 -20.00
C GLY A 95 3.77 -18.68 -19.92
N ASP A 96 3.07 -18.42 -18.80
CA ASP A 96 1.67 -18.80 -18.65
C ASP A 96 0.77 -18.06 -19.65
N ARG A 97 -0.28 -18.74 -20.11
CA ARG A 97 -1.28 -18.13 -21.00
C ARG A 97 -2.07 -17.07 -20.25
N GLU A 98 -2.47 -16.01 -20.96
CA GLU A 98 -3.26 -14.89 -20.41
C GLU A 98 -4.42 -15.35 -19.53
N GLU A 99 -5.29 -16.25 -20.03
CA GLU A 99 -6.46 -16.72 -19.27
C GLU A 99 -6.07 -17.42 -17.96
N ARG A 100 -4.95 -18.16 -17.95
CA ARG A 100 -4.44 -18.80 -16.74
C ARG A 100 -3.95 -17.73 -15.75
N ILE A 101 -3.19 -16.74 -16.22
CA ILE A 101 -2.70 -15.64 -15.39
C ILE A 101 -3.89 -14.88 -14.78
N VAL A 102 -4.88 -14.51 -15.59
CA VAL A 102 -6.07 -13.77 -15.14
C VAL A 102 -6.88 -14.58 -14.12
N ASN A 103 -7.14 -15.86 -14.40
CA ASN A 103 -7.90 -16.72 -13.50
C ASN A 103 -7.20 -16.91 -12.14
N VAL A 104 -5.87 -17.15 -12.14
CA VAL A 104 -5.12 -17.35 -10.89
C VAL A 104 -4.95 -16.04 -10.12
N THR A 105 -4.58 -14.95 -10.80
CA THR A 105 -4.36 -13.65 -10.13
C THR A 105 -5.66 -13.07 -9.57
N SER A 106 -6.79 -13.22 -10.26
CA SER A 106 -8.09 -12.77 -9.74
C SER A 106 -8.46 -13.50 -8.44
N ALA A 107 -8.28 -14.83 -8.39
CA ALA A 107 -8.50 -15.62 -7.18
C ALA A 107 -7.52 -15.23 -6.04
N ALA A 108 -6.24 -15.05 -6.37
CA ALA A 108 -5.21 -14.68 -5.40
C ALA A 108 -5.47 -13.29 -4.80
N TRP A 109 -5.84 -12.30 -5.61
CA TRP A 109 -6.19 -10.97 -5.11
C TRP A 109 -7.43 -11.00 -4.22
N CYS A 110 -8.47 -11.77 -4.59
CA CYS A 110 -9.63 -11.96 -3.71
C CYS A 110 -9.21 -12.52 -2.34
N GLN A 111 -8.31 -13.49 -2.32
CA GLN A 111 -7.76 -14.03 -1.08
C GLN A 111 -6.96 -12.96 -0.30
N VAL A 112 -6.05 -12.24 -0.95
CA VAL A 112 -5.23 -11.21 -0.28
C VAL A 112 -6.12 -10.17 0.39
N TYR A 113 -7.18 -9.69 -0.27
CA TYR A 113 -8.10 -8.73 0.34
C TYR A 113 -8.93 -9.32 1.49
N ARG A 114 -9.35 -10.58 1.37
CA ARG A 114 -10.07 -11.29 2.43
C ARG A 114 -9.20 -11.47 3.68
N ASP A 115 -7.96 -11.89 3.48
CA ASP A 115 -7.03 -12.24 4.56
C ASP A 115 -6.34 -11.00 5.16
N ASN A 116 -6.33 -9.87 4.44
CA ASN A 116 -5.73 -8.60 4.85
C ASN A 116 -6.73 -7.44 4.72
N PRO A 117 -7.78 -7.39 5.56
CA PRO A 117 -8.88 -6.42 5.42
C PRO A 117 -8.43 -4.96 5.54
N TRP A 118 -7.27 -4.70 6.15
CA TRP A 118 -6.67 -3.37 6.24
C TRP A 118 -6.23 -2.81 4.87
N LEU A 119 -5.95 -3.66 3.89
CA LEU A 119 -5.28 -3.28 2.64
C LEU A 119 -6.15 -2.35 1.79
N LEU A 120 -7.43 -2.66 1.61
CA LEU A 120 -8.34 -1.83 0.80
C LEU A 120 -8.48 -0.41 1.36
N GLY A 121 -8.54 -0.27 2.69
CA GLY A 121 -8.57 1.03 3.35
C GLY A 121 -7.31 1.85 3.07
N ARG A 122 -6.13 1.22 3.15
CA ARG A 122 -4.85 1.86 2.85
C ARG A 122 -4.72 2.26 1.38
N LEU A 123 -5.13 1.40 0.46
CA LEU A 123 -5.14 1.71 -0.97
C LEU A 123 -6.09 2.87 -1.28
N SER A 124 -7.31 2.85 -0.71
CA SER A 124 -8.27 3.95 -0.87
C SER A 124 -7.68 5.29 -0.40
N GLU A 125 -7.09 5.32 0.80
CA GLU A 125 -6.48 6.51 1.39
C GLU A 125 -5.35 7.09 0.52
N ALA A 126 -4.52 6.21 -0.04
CA ALA A 126 -3.39 6.57 -0.89
C ALA A 126 -3.81 7.06 -2.29
N LEU A 127 -4.86 6.47 -2.87
CA LEU A 127 -5.31 6.75 -4.24
C LEU A 127 -6.26 7.95 -4.31
N THR A 128 -7.14 8.11 -3.32
CA THR A 128 -8.23 9.09 -3.38
C THR A 128 -8.08 10.23 -2.38
N GLY A 129 -7.18 10.11 -1.40
CA GLY A 129 -7.14 11.01 -0.25
C GLY A 129 -7.79 10.40 1.00
N PRO A 130 -7.73 11.09 2.15
CA PRO A 130 -8.46 10.65 3.33
C PRO A 130 -9.96 10.57 3.00
N THR A 131 -10.58 9.41 3.21
CA THR A 131 -12.03 9.29 3.06
C THR A 131 -12.70 10.06 4.20
N ILE A 132 -13.25 11.24 3.88
CA ILE A 132 -14.05 12.02 4.81
C ILE A 132 -15.49 11.52 4.72
N LEU A 133 -15.91 10.69 5.68
CA LEU A 133 -17.32 10.35 5.83
C LEU A 133 -18.04 11.57 6.42
N THR A 134 -18.90 12.19 5.61
CA THR A 134 -19.82 13.23 6.09
C THR A 134 -21.13 12.53 6.48
N VAL A 135 -21.33 12.34 7.77
CA VAL A 135 -22.58 11.77 8.30
C VAL A 135 -23.62 12.89 8.38
N LYS A 136 -24.76 12.72 7.73
CA LYS A 136 -25.95 13.58 7.93
C LYS A 136 -26.79 12.98 9.05
N GLY A 137 -26.83 13.63 10.21
CA GLY A 137 -27.67 13.25 11.36
C GLY A 137 -26.87 12.79 12.59
N SER A 138 -27.58 12.43 13.65
CA SER A 138 -26.99 11.91 14.90
C SER A 138 -26.56 10.45 14.71
N LEU A 139 -25.29 10.15 15.02
CA LEU A 139 -24.78 8.78 15.06
C LEU A 139 -25.49 8.00 16.18
N SER A 140 -26.14 6.89 15.84
CA SER A 140 -26.78 5.99 16.81
C SER A 140 -25.81 4.97 17.42
N GLY A 141 -24.55 4.91 16.94
CA GLY A 141 -23.50 4.11 17.56
C GLY A 141 -22.25 3.90 16.67
N PRO A 142 -21.23 3.19 17.18
CA PRO A 142 -19.95 2.94 16.47
C PRO A 142 -20.06 1.97 15.28
N ALA A 143 -21.24 1.38 15.03
CA ALA A 143 -21.45 0.40 13.96
C ALA A 143 -21.42 1.00 12.54
N ASP A 144 -21.54 2.32 12.40
CA ASP A 144 -21.62 3.00 11.09
C ASP A 144 -20.26 3.50 10.56
N ILE A 145 -19.16 3.21 11.25
CA ILE A 145 -17.83 3.75 10.92
C ILE A 145 -16.95 2.65 10.33
N GLN A 146 -16.61 2.78 9.04
CA GLN A 146 -15.65 1.89 8.38
C GLN A 146 -14.24 2.08 8.96
N PRO A 147 -13.43 1.01 9.11
CA PRO A 147 -12.05 1.11 9.56
C PRO A 147 -11.24 2.10 8.70
N GLY A 148 -10.59 3.08 9.35
CA GLY A 148 -9.80 4.12 8.69
C GLY A 148 -10.54 5.43 8.39
N SER A 149 -11.82 5.53 8.73
CA SER A 149 -12.60 6.77 8.55
C SER A 149 -12.18 7.86 9.54
N VAL A 150 -11.98 9.09 9.06
CA VAL A 150 -11.81 10.27 9.92
C VAL A 150 -13.17 10.94 10.11
N LEU A 151 -13.67 10.95 11.34
CA LEU A 151 -14.93 11.59 11.68
C LEU A 151 -14.72 13.11 11.83
N ARG A 152 -15.45 13.94 11.06
CA ARG A 152 -15.62 15.37 11.36
C ARG A 152 -17.08 15.63 11.68
N VAL A 153 -17.37 15.89 12.95
CA VAL A 153 -18.65 16.42 13.39
C VAL A 153 -18.66 17.92 13.06
N ARG A 154 -19.67 18.38 12.31
CA ARG A 154 -19.97 19.82 12.20
C ARG A 154 -21.03 20.15 13.25
N GLU A 155 -20.74 21.13 14.10
CA GLU A 155 -21.75 21.81 14.93
C GLU A 155 -22.71 22.63 14.06
#